data_AF-A0A3G6N0F1-F1
#
_entry.id   AF-A0A3G6N0F1-F1
#
_cell.length_a   1.000
_cell.length_b   1.000
_cell.length_c   1.000
_cell.angle_alpha   90.00
_cell.angle_beta   90.00
_cell.angle_gamma   90.00
#
_symmetry.space_group_name_H-M   'P 1'
#
loop_
_entity.id
_entity.type
_entity.pdbx_description
1 polymer ?
#
loop_
_entity_poly.entity_id
_entity_poly.type
_entity_poly.pdbx_seq_one_letter_code
_entity_poly.pdbx_strand_id
1 'polypeptide(L)'
;MKNTLILLIVFLSNSLFSQNKSLQENFIDIEESKCFGKQNISNAEMRECTIIARESWDKELNKYYNLLSTKLPKDAFEILKASQKEWIIYRDKESKFITKFYFEVKEGTMWYNIAENKKKEIVRNRALELQMYFENLEY
;
A
#
# COMPACT_ATOMS: atom_id res chain seq x y z
N MET A 1 -60.65 26.27 9.05
CA MET A 1 -60.09 25.07 9.70
C MET A 1 -58.92 24.57 8.87
N LYS A 2 -57.73 24.54 9.51
CA LYS A 2 -56.47 23.84 9.16
C LYS A 2 -55.96 23.97 7.71
N ASN A 3 -54.99 24.83 7.42
CA ASN A 3 -53.53 24.69 7.67
C ASN A 3 -52.90 23.37 7.15
N THR A 4 -51.85 23.56 6.35
CA THR A 4 -50.65 22.70 6.16
C THR A 4 -50.87 21.41 5.37
N LEU A 5 -49.99 20.92 4.49
CA LEU A 5 -48.54 21.12 4.37
C LEU A 5 -48.10 20.71 2.94
N ILE A 6 -47.41 21.61 2.26
CA ILE A 6 -46.50 21.29 1.15
C ILE A 6 -45.37 20.44 1.76
N LEU A 7 -45.20 19.17 1.37
CA LEU A 7 -43.96 18.41 1.58
C LEU A 7 -44.06 17.00 0.96
N LEU A 8 -43.66 16.88 -0.30
CA LEU A 8 -43.12 15.64 -0.88
C LEU A 8 -42.16 15.95 -2.05
N ILE A 9 -41.48 17.09 -1.93
CA ILE A 9 -40.17 17.35 -2.54
C ILE A 9 -39.16 17.07 -1.43
N VAL A 10 -38.01 16.48 -1.77
CA VAL A 10 -36.97 15.97 -0.85
C VAL A 10 -37.15 14.47 -0.53
N PHE A 11 -37.29 13.63 -1.57
CA PHE A 11 -36.50 12.40 -1.57
C PHE A 11 -35.04 12.81 -1.75
N LEU A 12 -34.45 13.07 -0.58
CA LEU A 12 -33.04 13.29 -0.31
C LEU A 12 -32.16 12.66 -1.37
N SER A 13 -31.62 13.54 -2.20
CA SER A 13 -30.21 13.58 -2.59
C SER A 13 -29.30 13.25 -1.40
N ASN A 14 -29.27 11.98 -1.01
CA ASN A 14 -28.08 11.35 -0.47
C ASN A 14 -27.50 10.52 -1.62
N SER A 15 -27.11 11.21 -2.70
CA SER A 15 -25.80 10.88 -3.23
C SER A 15 -24.85 11.18 -2.08
N LEU A 16 -24.68 10.20 -1.21
CA LEU A 16 -23.51 10.08 -0.36
C LEU A 16 -22.36 10.56 -1.24
N PHE A 17 -21.54 11.46 -0.72
CA PHE A 17 -20.21 11.66 -1.23
C PHE A 17 -19.57 10.26 -1.32
N SER A 18 -19.75 9.58 -2.44
CA SER A 18 -18.81 8.60 -2.90
C SER A 18 -17.63 9.49 -3.23
N GLN A 19 -16.75 9.70 -2.24
CA GLN A 19 -15.37 9.98 -2.56
C GLN A 19 -14.90 8.76 -3.34
N ASN A 20 -15.28 8.70 -4.62
CA ASN A 20 -14.51 8.05 -5.64
C ASN A 20 -13.25 8.91 -5.80
N LYS A 21 -12.43 8.99 -4.75
CA LYS A 21 -11.02 8.73 -4.96
C LYS A 21 -11.01 7.24 -5.29
N SER A 22 -11.44 6.90 -6.52
CA SER A 22 -11.07 5.64 -7.12
C SER A 22 -9.60 5.51 -6.77
N LEU A 23 -9.24 4.47 -6.01
CA LEU A 23 -7.83 4.15 -5.83
C LEU A 23 -7.32 4.07 -7.27
N GLN A 24 -6.67 5.14 -7.73
CA GLN A 24 -6.00 5.08 -9.01
C GLN A 24 -4.97 4.01 -8.76
N GLU A 25 -5.22 2.83 -9.32
CA GLU A 25 -4.37 1.67 -9.08
C GLU A 25 -2.95 2.13 -9.37
N ASN A 26 -2.07 1.93 -8.38
CA ASN A 26 -0.72 2.40 -8.50
C ASN A 26 -0.09 1.70 -9.70
N PHE A 27 0.70 2.44 -10.50
CA PHE A 27 1.35 1.89 -11.67
C PHE A 27 2.14 0.60 -11.37
N ILE A 28 2.75 0.49 -10.19
CA ILE A 28 3.47 -0.71 -9.74
C ILE A 28 2.53 -1.93 -9.65
N ASP A 29 1.33 -1.75 -9.08
CA ASP A 29 0.34 -2.83 -8.92
C ASP A 29 -0.25 -3.23 -10.29
N ILE A 30 -0.39 -2.26 -11.20
CA ILE A 30 -0.81 -2.51 -12.60
C ILE A 30 0.24 -3.35 -13.33
N GLU A 31 1.52 -3.02 -13.20
CA GLU A 31 2.61 -3.76 -13.84
C GLU A 31 2.77 -5.18 -13.25
N GLU A 32 2.58 -5.35 -11.95
CA GLU A 32 2.52 -6.69 -11.33
C GLU A 32 1.35 -7.51 -11.90
N SER A 33 0.16 -6.90 -12.00
CA SER A 33 -1.03 -7.56 -12.55
C SER A 33 -0.84 -7.97 -14.01
N LYS A 34 -0.19 -7.12 -14.82
CA LYS A 34 0.21 -7.46 -16.19
C LYS A 34 1.21 -8.62 -16.22
N CYS A 35 2.17 -8.63 -15.28
CA CYS A 35 3.14 -9.70 -15.15
C CYS A 35 2.47 -11.05 -14.85
N PHE A 36 1.44 -11.07 -13.99
CA PHE A 36 0.62 -12.26 -13.73
C PHE A 36 -0.21 -12.72 -14.94
N GLY A 37 -0.54 -11.83 -15.86
CA GLY A 37 -1.33 -12.14 -17.06
C GLY A 37 -0.59 -12.92 -18.16
N LYS A 38 0.68 -13.29 -17.95
CA LYS A 38 1.45 -14.09 -18.92
C LYS A 38 0.84 -15.48 -19.12
N GLN A 39 0.79 -15.94 -20.37
CA GLN A 39 0.29 -17.28 -20.69
C GLN A 39 1.17 -18.36 -20.04
N ASN A 40 0.55 -19.37 -19.41
CA ASN A 40 1.23 -20.48 -18.74
C ASN A 40 2.23 -20.07 -17.64
N ILE A 41 2.00 -18.93 -16.97
CA ILE A 41 2.87 -18.47 -15.90
C ILE A 41 2.97 -19.49 -14.76
N SER A 42 4.19 -19.81 -14.38
CA SER A 42 4.50 -20.72 -13.27
C SER A 42 4.39 -20.00 -11.92
N ASN A 43 4.25 -20.77 -10.84
CA ASN A 43 4.30 -20.20 -9.49
C ASN A 43 5.63 -19.50 -9.18
N ALA A 44 6.74 -19.95 -9.78
CA ALA A 44 8.04 -19.29 -9.62
C ALA A 44 8.07 -17.93 -10.33
N GLU A 45 7.49 -17.83 -11.53
CA GLU A 45 7.39 -16.56 -12.27
C GLU A 45 6.42 -15.58 -11.61
N MET A 46 5.28 -16.04 -11.10
CA MET A 46 4.39 -15.20 -10.28
C MET A 46 5.13 -14.63 -9.07
N ARG A 47 5.89 -15.49 -8.36
CA ARG A 47 6.70 -15.07 -7.22
C ARG A 47 7.68 -13.95 -7.60
N GLU A 48 8.33 -14.09 -8.75
CA GLU A 48 9.27 -13.11 -9.26
C GLU A 48 8.59 -11.78 -9.60
N CYS A 49 7.41 -11.80 -10.24
CA CYS A 49 6.61 -10.59 -10.48
C CYS A 49 6.37 -9.80 -9.18
N THR A 50 6.00 -10.50 -8.10
CA THR A 50 5.77 -9.88 -6.78
C THR A 50 7.04 -9.36 -6.12
N ILE A 51 8.19 -10.02 -6.32
CA ILE A 51 9.48 -9.51 -5.85
C ILE A 51 9.84 -8.20 -6.55
N ILE A 52 9.71 -8.14 -7.88
CA ILE A 52 9.93 -6.92 -8.68
C ILE A 52 9.00 -5.79 -8.23
N ALA A 53 7.73 -6.10 -7.97
CA ALA A 53 6.78 -5.13 -7.46
C ALA A 53 7.19 -4.60 -6.07
N ARG A 54 7.64 -5.48 -5.16
CA ARG A 54 8.14 -5.10 -3.83
C ARG A 54 9.36 -4.19 -3.91
N GLU A 55 10.31 -4.48 -4.81
CA GLU A 55 11.47 -3.63 -5.05
C GLU A 55 11.08 -2.26 -5.60
N SER A 56 10.07 -2.21 -6.48
CA SER A 56 9.55 -0.96 -7.02
C SER A 56 8.86 -0.13 -5.93
N TRP A 57 8.11 -0.77 -5.03
CA TRP A 57 7.53 -0.13 -3.86
C TRP A 57 8.59 0.39 -2.88
N ASP A 58 9.70 -0.33 -2.69
CA ASP A 58 10.81 0.14 -1.85
C ASP A 58 11.49 1.39 -2.44
N LYS A 59 11.56 1.50 -3.78
CA LYS A 59 12.03 2.73 -4.44
C LYS A 59 11.11 3.92 -4.17
N GLU A 60 9.79 3.74 -4.28
CA GLU A 60 8.82 4.81 -3.95
C GLU A 60 8.87 5.18 -2.47
N LEU A 61 9.01 4.21 -1.57
CA LEU A 61 9.22 4.45 -0.14
C LEU A 61 10.44 5.38 0.08
N ASN A 62 11.59 5.03 -0.48
CA ASN A 62 12.82 5.81 -0.30
C ASN A 62 12.72 7.20 -0.95
N LYS A 63 12.04 7.31 -2.10
CA LYS A 63 11.75 8.60 -2.74
C LYS A 63 10.98 9.53 -1.80
N TYR A 64 9.86 9.08 -1.23
CA TYR A 64 9.06 9.93 -0.36
C TYR A 64 9.73 10.20 0.99
N TYR A 65 10.45 9.22 1.55
CA TYR A 65 11.31 9.46 2.72
C TYR A 65 12.32 10.60 2.47
N ASN A 66 13.00 10.57 1.31
CA ASN A 66 13.98 11.59 0.95
C ASN A 66 13.31 12.95 0.71
N LEU A 67 12.17 12.99 0.03
CA LEU A 67 11.41 14.23 -0.15
C LEU A 67 11.00 14.84 1.20
N LEU A 68 10.47 14.03 2.13
CA LEU A 68 10.14 14.48 3.49
C LEU A 68 11.36 15.01 4.23
N SER A 69 12.53 14.38 4.07
CA SER A 69 13.78 14.86 4.70
C SER A 69 14.19 16.27 4.26
N THR A 70 13.79 16.71 3.06
CA THR A 70 14.11 18.04 2.54
C THR A 70 13.07 19.11 2.91
N LYS A 71 11.85 18.70 3.27
CA LYS A 71 10.71 19.61 3.50
C LYS A 71 10.36 19.78 4.97
N LEU A 72 10.55 18.76 5.78
CA LEU A 72 10.20 18.80 7.21
C LEU A 72 11.20 19.66 8.00
N PRO A 73 10.74 20.36 9.05
CA PRO A 73 11.61 20.87 10.10
C PRO A 73 12.51 19.76 10.68
N LYS A 74 13.73 20.13 11.08
CA LYS A 74 14.76 19.17 11.50
C LYS A 74 14.31 18.27 12.66
N ASP A 75 13.64 18.84 13.65
CA ASP A 75 13.10 18.13 14.81
C ASP A 75 12.01 17.12 14.41
N ALA A 76 11.08 17.52 13.54
CA ALA A 76 10.05 16.62 12.98
C ALA A 76 10.67 15.48 12.16
N PHE A 77 11.68 15.77 11.33
CA PHE A 77 12.35 14.74 10.54
C PHE A 77 13.11 13.73 11.40
N GLU A 78 13.77 14.14 12.49
CA GLU A 78 14.45 13.19 13.37
C GLU A 78 13.47 12.21 14.04
N ILE A 79 12.22 12.64 14.32
CA ILE A 79 11.15 11.75 14.79
C ILE A 79 10.75 10.75 13.69
N LEU A 80 10.53 11.22 12.46
CA LEU A 80 10.21 10.34 11.32
C LEU A 80 11.33 9.32 11.07
N LYS A 81 12.58 9.75 11.15
CA LYS A 81 13.77 8.91 10.98
C LYS A 81 13.86 7.84 12.07
N ALA A 82 13.56 8.18 13.33
CA ALA A 82 13.49 7.19 14.41
C ALA A 82 12.37 6.15 14.14
N SER A 83 11.17 6.61 13.75
CA SER A 83 10.08 5.72 13.33
C SER A 83 10.50 4.80 12.16
N GLN A 84 11.20 5.35 11.16
CA GLN A 84 11.64 4.59 10.00
C GLN A 84 12.67 3.51 10.37
N LYS A 85 13.58 3.77 11.31
CA LYS A 85 14.54 2.77 11.81
C LYS A 85 13.84 1.60 12.48
N GLU A 86 12.90 1.86 13.37
CA GLU A 86 12.13 0.80 14.04
C GLU A 86 11.25 0.02 13.04
N TRP A 87 10.68 0.71 12.06
CA TRP A 87 9.94 0.06 10.98
C TRP A 87 10.82 -0.92 10.17
N ILE A 88 12.08 -0.58 9.88
CA ILE A 88 13.02 -1.50 9.20
C ILE A 88 13.24 -2.76 10.04
N ILE A 89 13.44 -2.61 11.35
CA ILE A 89 13.62 -3.75 12.27
C ILE A 89 12.38 -4.64 12.25
N TYR A 90 11.19 -4.06 12.32
CA TYR A 90 9.92 -4.78 12.18
C TYR A 90 9.84 -5.52 10.85
N ARG A 91 10.03 -4.81 9.71
CA ARG A 91 9.95 -5.36 8.35
C ARG A 91 10.83 -6.59 8.21
N ASP A 92 12.07 -6.52 8.71
CA ASP A 92 13.05 -7.58 8.55
C ASP A 92 12.71 -8.79 9.45
N LYS A 93 12.26 -8.56 10.67
CA LYS A 93 11.80 -9.63 11.58
C LYS A 93 10.54 -10.31 11.04
N GLU A 94 9.58 -9.52 10.59
CA GLU A 94 8.32 -10.03 10.04
C GLU A 94 8.57 -10.78 8.73
N SER A 95 9.44 -10.28 7.84
CA SER A 95 9.82 -10.99 6.61
C SER A 95 10.48 -12.34 6.87
N LYS A 96 11.29 -12.45 7.93
CA LYS A 96 11.86 -13.73 8.38
C LYS A 96 10.78 -14.68 8.86
N PHE A 97 9.85 -14.20 9.69
CA PHE A 97 8.73 -15.01 10.18
C PHE A 97 7.83 -15.49 9.03
N ILE A 98 7.43 -14.59 8.13
CA ILE A 98 6.65 -14.90 6.93
C ILE A 98 7.35 -16.00 6.12
N THR A 99 8.66 -15.88 5.90
CA THR A 99 9.42 -16.90 5.18
C THR A 99 9.35 -18.24 5.92
N LYS A 100 9.66 -18.27 7.22
CA LYS A 100 9.60 -19.50 8.02
C LYS A 100 8.22 -20.15 7.98
N PHE A 101 7.16 -19.37 8.20
CA PHE A 101 5.80 -19.88 8.24
C PHE A 101 5.35 -20.44 6.88
N TYR A 102 5.54 -19.69 5.80
CA TYR A 102 4.99 -20.11 4.50
C TYR A 102 5.91 -21.04 3.68
N PHE A 103 7.22 -21.05 3.94
CA PHE A 103 8.16 -21.92 3.21
C PHE A 103 8.43 -23.23 3.93
N GLU A 104 8.41 -23.24 5.27
CA GLU A 104 8.82 -24.41 6.06
C GLU A 104 7.64 -25.07 6.79
N VAL A 105 6.61 -24.32 7.18
CA VAL A 105 5.44 -24.87 7.90
C VAL A 105 4.29 -25.21 6.96
N LYS A 106 4.18 -24.53 5.81
CA LYS A 106 3.15 -24.79 4.80
C LYS A 106 3.70 -25.63 3.65
N GLU A 107 2.83 -26.46 3.08
CA GLU A 107 3.16 -27.32 1.94
C GLU A 107 2.56 -26.78 0.65
N GLY A 108 3.34 -26.79 -0.43
CA GLY A 108 2.92 -26.38 -1.76
C GLY A 108 3.44 -25.00 -2.16
N THR A 109 3.87 -24.88 -3.42
CA THR A 109 4.54 -23.69 -3.96
C THR A 109 3.65 -22.45 -4.05
N MET A 110 2.33 -22.61 -3.97
CA MET A 110 1.40 -21.48 -3.92
C MET A 110 1.59 -20.61 -2.66
N TRP A 111 1.97 -21.20 -1.53
CA TRP A 111 2.26 -20.45 -0.31
C TRP A 111 3.47 -19.52 -0.46
N TYR A 112 4.37 -19.79 -1.40
CA TYR A 112 5.53 -18.94 -1.64
C TYR A 112 5.10 -17.61 -2.29
N ASN A 113 4.09 -17.64 -3.16
CA ASN A 113 3.48 -16.43 -3.71
C ASN A 113 2.79 -15.60 -2.61
N ILE A 114 2.06 -16.27 -1.72
CA ILE A 114 1.40 -15.62 -0.57
C ILE A 114 2.44 -14.96 0.34
N ALA A 115 3.56 -15.63 0.60
CA ALA A 115 4.65 -15.12 1.41
C ALA A 115 5.28 -13.85 0.80
N GLU A 116 5.62 -13.88 -0.50
CA GLU A 116 6.20 -12.69 -1.15
C GLU A 116 5.18 -11.55 -1.24
N ASN A 117 3.89 -11.85 -1.46
CA ASN A 117 2.86 -10.82 -1.45
C ASN A 117 2.72 -10.17 -0.07
N LYS A 118 2.74 -10.95 1.02
CA LYS A 118 2.75 -10.41 2.39
C LYS A 118 3.94 -9.48 2.64
N LYS A 119 5.14 -9.85 2.17
CA LYS A 119 6.33 -8.98 2.27
C LYS A 119 6.18 -7.71 1.42
N LYS A 120 5.60 -7.81 0.22
CA LYS A 120 5.32 -6.66 -0.65
C LYS A 120 4.38 -5.67 0.03
N GLU A 121 3.27 -6.14 0.58
CA GLU A 121 2.27 -5.29 1.23
C GLU A 121 2.84 -4.48 2.41
N ILE A 122 3.76 -5.07 3.19
CA ILE A 122 4.46 -4.34 4.27
C ILE A 122 5.20 -3.12 3.70
N VAL A 123 5.93 -3.29 2.60
CA VAL A 123 6.69 -2.21 1.95
C VAL A 123 5.77 -1.19 1.28
N ARG A 124 4.78 -1.67 0.53
CA ARG A 124 3.75 -0.86 -0.16
C ARG A 124 3.02 0.07 0.81
N ASN A 125 2.55 -0.46 1.93
CA ASN A 125 1.81 0.35 2.91
C ASN A 125 2.69 1.47 3.48
N ARG A 126 3.96 1.18 3.78
CA ARG A 126 4.87 2.23 4.25
C ARG A 126 5.16 3.27 3.18
N ALA A 127 5.32 2.87 1.93
CA ALA A 127 5.49 3.81 0.82
C ALA A 127 4.30 4.78 0.71
N LEU A 128 3.08 4.25 0.77
CA LEU A 128 1.84 5.02 0.71
C LEU A 128 1.66 5.95 1.92
N GLU A 129 2.04 5.53 3.14
CA GLU A 129 2.05 6.39 4.33
C GLU A 129 2.98 7.60 4.13
N LEU A 130 4.21 7.37 3.68
CA LEU A 130 5.18 8.43 3.45
C LEU A 130 4.75 9.36 2.30
N GLN A 131 4.17 8.79 1.24
CA GLN A 131 3.56 9.57 0.16
C GLN A 131 2.47 10.49 0.71
N MET A 132 1.55 9.95 1.50
CA MET A 132 0.46 10.73 2.08
C MET A 132 0.97 11.85 2.99
N TYR A 133 1.99 11.59 3.81
CA TYR A 133 2.61 12.65 4.62
C TYR A 133 3.19 13.76 3.75
N PHE A 134 3.85 13.41 2.64
CA PHE A 134 4.43 14.39 1.73
C PHE A 134 3.35 15.20 1.01
N GLU A 135 2.32 14.55 0.47
CA GLU A 135 1.20 15.22 -0.21
C GLU A 135 0.47 16.19 0.73
N ASN A 136 0.31 15.83 2.00
CA ASN A 136 -0.33 16.69 3.01
C ASN A 136 0.56 17.85 3.50
N LEU A 137 1.80 18.00 3.01
CA LEU A 137 2.60 19.22 3.27
C LEU A 137 2.21 20.38 2.36
N GLU A 138 1.60 20.09 1.20
CA GLU A 138 1.27 21.09 0.18
C GLU A 138 -0.17 21.62 0.28
N TYR A 139 -0.93 21.19 1.31
CA TYR A 139 -2.31 21.57 1.57
C TYR A 139 -2.51 22.16 2.97
#